data_AF-A0A7C5AUS3-F1
#
_entry.id   AF-A0A7C5AUS3-F1
#
_cell.length_a   1.000
_cell.length_b   1.000
_cell.length_c   1.000
_cell.angle_alpha   90.00
_cell.angle_beta   90.00
_cell.angle_gamma   90.00
#
_symmetry.space_group_name_H-M   'P 1'
#
loop_
_entity.id
_entity.type
_entity.pdbx_description
1 polymer ?
#
loop_
_entity_poly.entity_id
_entity_poly.type
_entity_poly.pdbx_seq_one_letter_code
_entity_poly.pdbx_strand_id
1 'polypeptide(L)'
;MSLSYRKPGIRLRRLEGANDRMVLDLQRDLRRLGYLATGLDGVFGKKTEQALRALQHDLLFGTKPAKDGQAPVRIAEYNRNRITSADGILDEKLAEVISEMLEDARFPKLPECSNPAEVNRSLIGLIEEHAQEVPKPFLAAILKQESGLRHFSEPSETNADNFVVVGLDRKSGSPAILSRGYGAGQYTLFHHPPTPEEVSEFIANPAGNIRRTAALLREKFLHFVNGSTPDTRADDRIAEFGRGPLRRCRYAPGDPRHLAACRQCLAEAGSTIIQAGATPLYPRAATVYQPTHTHPEKIYRGVPVRARIGCDWPYAVRRYNGSGLNSYHYQAKILLHVLNG
;
A
#
# COMPACT_ATOMS: atom_id res chain seq x y z
N MET A 1 -20.08 17.64 -15.32
CA MET A 1 -20.37 16.62 -16.35
C MET A 1 -21.58 15.82 -15.91
N SER A 2 -22.50 15.47 -16.81
CA SER A 2 -23.66 14.64 -16.45
C SER A 2 -23.19 13.18 -16.24
N LEU A 3 -23.46 12.62 -15.06
CA LEU A 3 -23.14 11.22 -14.74
C LEU A 3 -24.11 10.31 -15.49
N SER A 4 -23.62 9.34 -16.25
CA SER A 4 -24.48 8.45 -17.07
C SER A 4 -25.45 7.60 -16.23
N TYR A 5 -25.13 7.42 -14.95
CA TYR A 5 -25.94 6.72 -13.95
C TYR A 5 -26.80 7.62 -13.06
N ARG A 6 -26.74 8.95 -13.21
CA ARG A 6 -27.66 9.87 -12.53
C ARG A 6 -28.95 10.02 -13.35
N LYS A 7 -29.87 9.06 -13.19
CA LYS A 7 -31.14 9.00 -13.91
C LYS A 7 -32.29 8.64 -12.97
N PRO A 8 -33.52 9.16 -13.20
CA PRO A 8 -34.69 8.73 -12.45
C PRO A 8 -34.90 7.21 -12.53
N GLY A 9 -35.29 6.60 -11.43
CA GLY A 9 -35.51 5.16 -11.28
C GLY A 9 -34.24 4.30 -11.28
N ILE A 10 -33.03 4.89 -11.26
CA ILE A 10 -31.80 4.09 -11.28
C ILE A 10 -31.71 3.21 -10.03
N ARG A 11 -31.40 1.93 -10.26
CA ARG A 11 -31.09 0.98 -9.20
C ARG A 11 -30.13 -0.07 -9.75
N LEU A 12 -28.86 0.00 -9.35
CA LEU A 12 -27.84 -0.97 -9.74
C LEU A 12 -27.39 -1.78 -8.52
N ARG A 13 -27.29 -3.10 -8.68
CA ARG A 13 -26.77 -4.00 -7.65
C ARG A 13 -25.96 -5.14 -8.27
N ARG A 14 -25.17 -5.82 -7.45
CA ARG A 14 -24.36 -6.95 -7.92
C ARG A 14 -25.24 -8.00 -8.58
N LEU A 15 -24.79 -8.53 -9.72
CA LEU A 15 -25.49 -9.53 -10.54
C LEU A 15 -26.78 -9.04 -11.22
N GLU A 16 -27.12 -7.75 -11.12
CA GLU A 16 -28.31 -7.20 -11.76
C GLU A 16 -28.02 -5.84 -12.41
N GLY A 17 -27.94 -5.84 -13.74
CA GLY A 17 -27.72 -4.63 -14.53
C GLY A 17 -26.66 -4.83 -15.62
N ALA A 18 -27.13 -5.11 -16.83
CA ALA A 18 -26.34 -5.41 -18.03
C ALA A 18 -26.04 -4.13 -18.86
N ASN A 19 -25.61 -3.05 -18.22
CA ASN A 19 -25.19 -1.82 -18.93
C ASN A 19 -23.74 -1.47 -18.60
N ASP A 20 -22.82 -2.14 -19.28
CA ASP A 20 -21.38 -2.10 -19.04
C ASP A 20 -20.83 -0.67 -18.99
N ARG A 21 -21.38 0.23 -19.83
CA ARG A 21 -20.92 1.62 -19.87
C ARG A 21 -21.27 2.42 -18.61
N MET A 22 -22.49 2.29 -18.11
CA MET A 22 -22.93 3.01 -16.91
C MET A 22 -22.18 2.53 -15.67
N VAL A 23 -21.94 1.22 -15.58
CA VAL A 23 -21.15 0.64 -14.50
C VAL A 23 -19.69 1.07 -14.61
N LEU A 24 -19.12 1.13 -15.82
CA LEU A 24 -17.76 1.62 -16.02
C LEU A 24 -17.59 3.08 -15.59
N ASP A 25 -18.56 3.94 -15.91
CA ASP A 25 -18.55 5.33 -15.48
C ASP A 25 -18.65 5.43 -13.93
N LEU A 26 -19.51 4.63 -13.29
CA LEU A 26 -19.57 4.53 -11.83
C LEU A 26 -18.25 4.05 -11.23
N GLN A 27 -17.63 3.02 -11.80
CA GLN A 27 -16.34 2.49 -11.34
C GLN A 27 -15.25 3.55 -11.43
N ARG A 28 -15.17 4.31 -12.53
CA ARG A 28 -14.24 5.45 -12.65
C ARG A 28 -14.46 6.49 -11.56
N ASP A 29 -15.69 6.85 -11.27
CA ASP A 29 -15.97 7.82 -10.23
C ASP A 29 -15.66 7.29 -8.83
N LEU A 30 -15.89 6.00 -8.57
CA LEU A 30 -15.44 5.34 -7.34
C LEU A 30 -13.91 5.24 -7.24
N ARG A 31 -13.16 5.18 -8.36
CA ARG A 31 -11.70 5.35 -8.36
C ARG A 31 -11.32 6.77 -7.99
N ARG A 32 -11.92 7.78 -8.63
CA ARG A 32 -11.66 9.21 -8.34
C ARG A 32 -11.88 9.54 -6.87
N LEU A 33 -12.92 8.98 -6.27
CA LEU A 33 -13.26 9.19 -4.87
C LEU A 33 -12.48 8.30 -3.89
N GLY A 34 -11.60 7.41 -4.36
CA GLY A 34 -10.74 6.58 -3.49
C GLY A 34 -11.46 5.41 -2.79
N TYR A 35 -12.58 4.94 -3.34
CA TYR A 35 -13.36 3.82 -2.78
C TYR A 35 -13.19 2.50 -3.55
N LEU A 36 -12.81 2.58 -4.84
CA LEU A 36 -12.47 1.42 -5.65
C LEU A 36 -10.94 1.32 -5.79
N ALA A 37 -10.36 0.14 -5.50
CA ALA A 37 -8.93 -0.08 -5.64
C ALA A 37 -8.51 -0.39 -7.09
N THR A 38 -9.36 -1.12 -7.83
CA THR A 38 -9.13 -1.53 -9.21
C THR A 38 -10.42 -2.14 -9.79
N GLY A 39 -10.44 -2.46 -11.09
CA GLY A 39 -11.51 -3.18 -11.77
C GLY A 39 -12.47 -2.23 -12.48
N LEU A 40 -11.97 -1.56 -13.52
CA LEU A 40 -12.73 -0.70 -14.42
C LEU A 40 -13.11 -1.55 -15.65
N ASP A 41 -13.90 -2.59 -15.39
CA ASP A 41 -14.26 -3.64 -16.33
C ASP A 41 -15.71 -3.51 -16.85
N GLY A 42 -16.47 -2.53 -16.35
CA GLY A 42 -17.88 -2.37 -16.67
C GLY A 42 -18.80 -3.40 -16.02
N VAL A 43 -18.28 -4.27 -15.16
CA VAL A 43 -19.08 -5.32 -14.51
C VAL A 43 -19.40 -4.95 -13.08
N PHE A 44 -20.68 -4.96 -12.70
CA PHE A 44 -21.08 -4.71 -11.32
C PHE A 44 -20.85 -5.97 -10.48
N GLY A 45 -19.57 -6.21 -10.16
CA GLY A 45 -19.09 -7.33 -9.38
C GLY A 45 -18.92 -7.03 -7.89
N LYS A 46 -18.25 -7.96 -7.20
CA LYS A 46 -17.98 -7.88 -5.76
C LYS A 46 -17.18 -6.63 -5.37
N LYS A 47 -16.21 -6.20 -6.20
CA LYS A 47 -15.39 -5.01 -5.92
C LYS A 47 -16.21 -3.72 -5.98
N THR A 48 -17.08 -3.58 -6.97
CA THR A 48 -17.99 -2.44 -7.11
C THR A 48 -18.97 -2.36 -5.94
N GLU A 49 -19.60 -3.49 -5.58
CA GLU A 49 -20.48 -3.56 -4.41
C GLU A 49 -19.73 -3.16 -3.12
N GLN A 50 -18.52 -3.69 -2.91
CA GLN A 50 -17.69 -3.35 -1.75
C GLN A 50 -17.30 -1.87 -1.69
N ALA A 51 -16.99 -1.25 -2.83
CA ALA A 51 -16.69 0.17 -2.91
C ALA A 51 -17.89 1.03 -2.51
N LEU A 52 -19.10 0.69 -3.00
CA LEU A 52 -20.33 1.38 -2.62
C LEU A 52 -20.65 1.21 -1.14
N ARG A 53 -20.53 -0.01 -0.59
CA ARG A 53 -20.73 -0.24 0.85
C ARG A 53 -19.76 0.59 1.69
N ALA A 54 -18.51 0.71 1.26
CA ALA A 54 -17.51 1.51 1.95
C ALA A 54 -17.84 3.01 1.90
N LEU A 55 -18.26 3.53 0.74
CA LEU A 55 -18.72 4.92 0.60
C LEU A 55 -19.95 5.20 1.47
N GLN A 56 -20.98 4.36 1.38
CA GLN A 56 -22.19 4.48 2.20
C GLN A 56 -21.86 4.41 3.70
N HIS A 57 -20.92 3.56 4.10
CA HIS A 57 -20.45 3.50 5.49
C HIS A 57 -19.81 4.83 5.92
N ASP A 58 -18.93 5.42 5.11
CA ASP A 58 -18.31 6.70 5.44
C ASP A 58 -19.31 7.86 5.42
N LEU A 59 -20.36 7.79 4.60
CA LEU A 59 -21.48 8.74 4.60
C LEU A 59 -22.34 8.65 5.87
N LEU A 60 -22.42 7.47 6.49
CA LEU A 60 -23.16 7.24 7.73
C LEU A 60 -22.32 7.54 8.98
N PHE A 61 -21.04 7.17 8.96
CA PHE A 61 -20.20 7.09 10.16
C PHE A 61 -18.82 7.74 10.04
N GLY A 62 -18.40 8.09 8.83
CA GLY A 62 -17.11 8.73 8.61
C GLY A 62 -17.05 10.02 9.40
N THR A 63 -15.82 10.51 9.70
CA THR A 63 -15.49 11.80 10.37
C THR A 63 -14.99 11.74 11.82
N LYS A 64 -13.97 10.91 12.08
CA LYS A 64 -13.07 11.14 13.23
C LYS A 64 -11.68 11.56 12.73
N PRO A 65 -11.00 12.50 13.41
CA PRO A 65 -9.59 12.77 13.17
C PRO A 65 -8.78 11.46 13.22
N ALA A 66 -7.84 11.30 12.29
CA ALA A 66 -6.96 10.13 12.26
C ALA A 66 -5.58 10.50 12.82
N LYS A 67 -4.70 9.50 12.90
CA LYS A 67 -3.35 9.65 13.48
C LYS A 67 -2.47 10.65 12.72
N ASP A 68 -2.65 10.76 11.42
CA ASP A 68 -1.83 11.55 10.50
C ASP A 68 -2.50 12.86 10.06
N GLY A 69 -3.63 13.24 10.67
CA GLY A 69 -4.28 14.52 10.42
C GLY A 69 -5.79 14.43 10.27
N GLN A 70 -6.37 15.53 9.78
CA GLN A 70 -7.79 15.64 9.47
C GLN A 70 -7.97 15.64 7.95
N ALA A 71 -9.00 14.94 7.48
CA ALA A 71 -9.42 15.03 6.10
C ALA A 71 -9.93 16.45 5.76
N PRO A 72 -9.71 16.94 4.53
CA PRO A 72 -10.09 18.30 4.12
C PRO A 72 -11.61 18.50 4.07
N VAL A 73 -12.38 17.41 3.99
CA VAL A 73 -13.83 17.41 4.05
C VAL A 73 -14.33 16.26 4.91
N ARG A 74 -15.51 16.47 5.50
CA ARG A 74 -16.19 15.48 6.33
C ARG A 74 -17.18 14.68 5.49
N ILE A 75 -16.86 13.42 5.15
CA ILE A 75 -17.70 12.60 4.25
C ILE A 75 -19.17 12.54 4.68
N ALA A 76 -19.44 12.38 5.98
CA ALA A 76 -20.80 12.30 6.51
C ALA A 76 -21.67 13.55 6.20
N GLU A 77 -21.06 14.72 5.94
CA GLU A 77 -21.80 15.95 5.59
C GLU A 77 -22.48 15.87 4.22
N TYR A 78 -21.95 15.07 3.29
CA TYR A 78 -22.60 14.83 2.00
C TYR A 78 -23.86 13.98 2.14
N ASN A 79 -24.03 13.21 3.23
CA ASN A 79 -25.16 12.31 3.35
C ASN A 79 -26.50 13.07 3.39
N ARG A 80 -26.61 14.10 4.24
CA ARG A 80 -27.85 14.90 4.42
C ARG A 80 -29.10 14.01 4.59
N ASN A 81 -28.96 12.91 5.36
CA ASN A 81 -29.99 11.90 5.61
C ASN A 81 -30.53 11.16 4.38
N ARG A 82 -29.82 11.17 3.24
CA ARG A 82 -30.22 10.45 2.01
C ARG A 82 -29.91 8.96 2.09
N ILE A 83 -28.76 8.61 2.64
CA ILE A 83 -28.25 7.26 2.81
C ILE A 83 -28.53 6.81 4.25
N THR A 84 -29.19 5.67 4.38
CA THR A 84 -29.63 5.12 5.67
C THR A 84 -29.00 3.75 5.99
N SER A 85 -28.38 3.09 5.01
CA SER A 85 -27.67 1.83 5.21
C SER A 85 -26.53 1.65 4.19
N ALA A 86 -25.58 0.77 4.52
CA ALA A 86 -24.47 0.41 3.64
C ALA A 86 -24.75 -0.90 2.89
N ASP A 87 -25.77 -0.88 2.02
CA ASP A 87 -26.33 -2.04 1.31
C ASP A 87 -25.61 -2.39 0.00
N GLY A 88 -24.73 -1.53 -0.50
CA GLY A 88 -23.97 -1.72 -1.73
C GLY A 88 -24.77 -1.47 -3.01
N ILE A 89 -25.94 -0.82 -2.90
CA ILE A 89 -26.81 -0.49 -4.02
C ILE A 89 -26.55 0.95 -4.45
N LEU A 90 -26.44 1.17 -5.77
CA LEU A 90 -26.52 2.52 -6.32
C LEU A 90 -27.97 2.83 -6.66
N ASP A 91 -28.57 3.81 -5.98
CA ASP A 91 -29.86 4.40 -6.30
C ASP A 91 -29.72 5.89 -6.67
N GLU A 92 -30.85 6.55 -6.95
CA GLU A 92 -30.89 7.98 -7.28
C GLU A 92 -30.21 8.84 -6.21
N LYS A 93 -30.47 8.53 -4.93
CA LYS A 93 -29.94 9.28 -3.79
C LYS A 93 -28.43 9.18 -3.69
N LEU A 94 -27.87 7.97 -3.83
CA LEU A 94 -26.43 7.79 -3.83
C LEU A 94 -25.77 8.38 -5.08
N ALA A 95 -26.42 8.31 -6.24
CA ALA A 95 -25.91 8.95 -7.46
C ALA A 95 -25.80 10.48 -7.32
N GLU A 96 -26.77 11.12 -6.64
CA GLU A 96 -26.70 12.56 -6.33
C GLU A 96 -25.56 12.88 -5.36
N VAL A 97 -25.40 12.09 -4.29
CA VAL A 97 -24.30 12.27 -3.33
C VAL A 97 -22.94 12.17 -4.04
N ILE A 98 -22.75 11.17 -4.90
CA ILE A 98 -21.53 11.01 -5.69
C ILE A 98 -21.29 12.23 -6.60
N SER A 99 -22.34 12.74 -7.27
CA SER A 99 -22.26 13.96 -8.08
C SER A 99 -21.76 15.15 -7.27
N GLU A 100 -22.31 15.39 -6.08
CA GLU A 100 -21.91 16.49 -5.21
C GLU A 100 -20.45 16.37 -4.75
N MET A 101 -20.00 15.17 -4.37
CA MET A 101 -18.61 14.92 -4.00
C MET A 101 -17.65 15.16 -5.17
N LEU A 102 -18.04 14.75 -6.39
CA LEU A 102 -17.25 14.97 -7.60
C LEU A 102 -17.16 16.47 -7.98
N GLU A 103 -18.22 17.23 -7.73
CA GLU A 103 -18.27 18.68 -8.01
C GLU A 103 -17.56 19.52 -6.93
N ASP A 104 -17.44 19.02 -5.70
CA ASP A 104 -16.78 19.75 -4.61
C ASP A 104 -15.26 19.81 -4.78
N ALA A 105 -14.72 20.99 -5.10
CA ALA A 105 -13.29 21.21 -5.26
C ALA A 105 -12.47 20.93 -3.99
N ARG A 106 -13.09 20.96 -2.81
CA ARG A 106 -12.43 20.64 -1.53
C ARG A 106 -12.21 19.14 -1.35
N PHE A 107 -12.89 18.30 -2.12
CA PHE A 107 -12.66 16.86 -2.18
C PHE A 107 -11.67 16.58 -3.32
N PRO A 108 -10.39 16.26 -3.05
CA PRO A 108 -9.43 15.97 -4.11
C PRO A 108 -9.74 14.63 -4.78
N LYS A 109 -9.55 14.57 -6.10
CA LYS A 109 -9.80 13.36 -6.89
C LYS A 109 -8.48 12.67 -7.16
N LEU A 110 -8.48 11.34 -7.09
CA LEU A 110 -7.28 10.56 -7.41
C LEU A 110 -6.93 10.70 -8.91
N PRO A 111 -5.63 10.81 -9.24
CA PRO A 111 -5.17 11.08 -10.60
C PRO A 111 -5.24 9.84 -11.50
N GLU A 112 -5.58 10.11 -12.76
CA GLU A 112 -5.43 9.20 -13.91
C GLU A 112 -4.13 9.53 -14.65
N CYS A 113 -3.54 8.53 -15.30
CA CYS A 113 -2.40 8.73 -16.18
C CYS A 113 -2.76 8.31 -17.61
N SER A 114 -2.44 9.15 -18.60
CA SER A 114 -2.65 8.83 -20.02
C SER A 114 -1.66 7.78 -20.54
N ASN A 115 -0.43 7.76 -19.99
CA ASN A 115 0.61 6.79 -20.36
C ASN A 115 1.23 6.11 -19.12
N PRO A 116 0.47 5.27 -18.39
CA PRO A 116 0.94 4.67 -17.15
C PRO A 116 2.16 3.77 -17.36
N ALA A 117 2.27 3.10 -18.50
CA ALA A 117 3.39 2.22 -18.82
C ALA A 117 4.73 2.99 -18.92
N GLU A 118 4.72 4.21 -19.45
CA GLU A 118 5.92 5.06 -19.49
C GLU A 118 6.34 5.49 -18.08
N VAL A 119 5.39 5.96 -17.27
CA VAL A 119 5.66 6.35 -15.89
C VAL A 119 6.19 5.16 -15.08
N ASN A 120 5.59 3.98 -15.20
CA ASN A 120 6.02 2.78 -14.49
C ASN A 120 7.44 2.34 -14.89
N ARG A 121 7.80 2.43 -16.18
CA ARG A 121 9.18 2.15 -16.64
C ARG A 121 10.22 3.11 -16.05
N SER A 122 9.83 4.35 -15.75
CA SER A 122 10.74 5.36 -15.18
C SER A 122 11.08 5.14 -13.70
N LEU A 123 10.31 4.30 -12.96
CA LEU A 123 10.44 4.19 -11.51
C LEU A 123 11.82 3.75 -11.05
N ILE A 124 12.50 2.88 -11.78
CA ILE A 124 13.88 2.48 -11.44
C ILE A 124 14.83 3.68 -11.52
N GLY A 125 14.72 4.51 -12.55
CA GLY A 125 15.51 5.75 -12.66
C GLY A 125 15.21 6.72 -11.52
N LEU A 126 13.93 6.86 -11.15
CA LEU A 126 13.52 7.71 -10.02
C LEU A 126 14.02 7.19 -8.66
N ILE A 127 14.11 5.87 -8.48
CA ILE A 127 14.77 5.28 -7.30
C ILE A 127 16.25 5.67 -7.30
N GLU A 128 16.93 5.54 -8.44
CA GLU A 128 18.35 5.91 -8.54
C GLU A 128 18.61 7.38 -8.20
N GLU A 129 17.72 8.27 -8.65
CA GLU A 129 17.83 9.71 -8.44
C GLU A 129 17.45 10.13 -7.00
N HIS A 130 16.34 9.61 -6.47
CA HIS A 130 15.72 10.18 -5.27
C HIS A 130 15.88 9.35 -4.00
N ALA A 131 16.23 8.07 -4.09
CA ALA A 131 16.39 7.20 -2.92
C ALA A 131 17.80 7.31 -2.30
N GLN A 132 18.12 8.50 -1.82
CA GLN A 132 19.39 8.74 -1.13
C GLN A 132 19.37 8.13 0.28
N GLU A 133 20.55 7.79 0.78
CA GLU A 133 20.79 7.30 2.14
C GLU A 133 20.22 5.93 2.53
N VAL A 134 19.44 5.30 1.66
CA VAL A 134 18.92 3.92 1.80
C VAL A 134 19.49 3.01 0.71
N PRO A 135 19.50 1.68 0.89
CA PRO A 135 19.93 0.78 -0.15
C PRO A 135 18.82 0.61 -1.19
N LYS A 136 19.10 1.10 -2.40
CA LYS A 136 18.18 1.09 -3.55
C LYS A 136 17.63 -0.31 -3.88
N PRO A 137 18.40 -1.41 -3.81
CA PRO A 137 17.84 -2.74 -4.05
C PRO A 137 16.73 -3.13 -3.07
N PHE A 138 16.87 -2.78 -1.79
CA PHE A 138 15.82 -3.01 -0.79
C PHE A 138 14.58 -2.16 -1.06
N LEU A 139 14.76 -0.90 -1.45
CA LEU A 139 13.64 -0.03 -1.81
C LEU A 139 12.91 -0.57 -3.04
N ALA A 140 13.62 -0.95 -4.11
CA ALA A 140 13.02 -1.54 -5.30
C ALA A 140 12.25 -2.83 -4.98
N ALA A 141 12.78 -3.69 -4.10
CA ALA A 141 12.10 -4.89 -3.64
C ALA A 141 10.82 -4.59 -2.83
N ILE A 142 10.82 -3.53 -2.01
CA ILE A 142 9.62 -3.03 -1.31
C ILE A 142 8.60 -2.57 -2.34
N LEU A 143 8.95 -1.67 -3.26
CA LEU A 143 8.02 -1.18 -4.28
C LEU A 143 7.45 -2.32 -5.15
N LYS A 144 8.28 -3.33 -5.48
CA LYS A 144 7.85 -4.55 -6.17
C LYS A 144 6.85 -5.35 -5.35
N GLN A 145 7.07 -5.47 -4.04
CA GLN A 145 6.17 -6.17 -3.13
C GLN A 145 4.84 -5.44 -2.89
N GLU A 146 4.88 -4.11 -2.80
CA GLU A 146 3.70 -3.28 -2.49
C GLU A 146 2.78 -3.07 -3.71
N SER A 147 3.36 -2.90 -4.90
CA SER A 147 2.61 -2.49 -6.10
C SER A 147 2.98 -3.24 -7.37
N GLY A 148 3.93 -4.18 -7.31
CA GLY A 148 4.52 -4.76 -8.52
C GLY A 148 5.40 -3.76 -9.28
N LEU A 149 5.97 -2.77 -8.58
CA LEU A 149 6.72 -1.66 -9.21
C LEU A 149 5.83 -0.86 -10.18
N ARG A 150 4.62 -0.51 -9.74
CA ARG A 150 3.67 0.29 -10.52
C ARG A 150 3.17 1.45 -9.70
N HIS A 151 3.32 2.66 -10.23
CA HIS A 151 2.73 3.84 -9.62
C HIS A 151 1.30 4.07 -10.12
N PHE A 152 1.04 3.79 -11.40
CA PHE A 152 -0.29 3.79 -12.00
C PHE A 152 -0.66 2.39 -12.47
N SER A 153 -1.96 2.05 -12.39
CA SER A 153 -2.52 0.87 -13.05
C SER A 153 -2.28 0.95 -14.56
N GLU A 154 -1.93 -0.18 -15.17
CA GLU A 154 -1.81 -0.28 -16.63
C GLU A 154 -3.11 -0.88 -17.18
N PRO A 155 -3.82 -0.18 -18.08
CA PRO A 155 -5.05 -0.70 -18.65
C PRO A 155 -4.78 -1.92 -19.53
N SER A 156 -5.78 -2.79 -19.65
CA SER A 156 -5.83 -3.94 -20.54
C SER A 156 -7.12 -3.93 -21.37
N GLU A 157 -7.26 -4.88 -22.29
CA GLU A 157 -8.48 -5.02 -23.12
C GLU A 157 -9.77 -5.15 -22.28
N THR A 158 -9.66 -5.72 -21.08
CA THR A 158 -10.80 -5.99 -20.19
C THR A 158 -10.84 -5.10 -18.95
N ASN A 159 -9.90 -4.18 -18.79
CA ASN A 159 -9.83 -3.30 -17.63
C ASN A 159 -9.23 -1.95 -18.02
N ALA A 160 -10.06 -0.91 -18.04
CA ALA A 160 -9.65 0.43 -18.44
C ALA A 160 -8.94 1.24 -17.32
N ASP A 161 -8.50 0.59 -16.24
CA ASP A 161 -7.91 1.25 -15.06
C ASP A 161 -6.51 1.79 -15.35
N ASN A 162 -6.42 3.12 -15.36
CA ASN A 162 -5.18 3.90 -15.53
C ASN A 162 -4.94 4.87 -14.35
N PHE A 163 -5.65 4.68 -13.24
CA PHE A 163 -5.50 5.49 -12.03
C PHE A 163 -4.26 5.09 -11.23
N VAL A 164 -3.84 5.96 -10.31
CA VAL A 164 -2.80 5.62 -9.32
C VAL A 164 -3.13 4.28 -8.63
N VAL A 165 -2.12 3.45 -8.35
CA VAL A 165 -2.31 2.20 -7.61
C VAL A 165 -2.79 2.51 -6.20
N VAL A 166 -3.87 1.85 -5.75
CA VAL A 166 -4.47 2.07 -4.43
C VAL A 166 -4.61 0.76 -3.66
N GLY A 167 -4.12 0.76 -2.43
CA GLY A 167 -4.34 -0.27 -1.42
C GLY A 167 -5.39 0.21 -0.43
N LEU A 168 -6.32 -0.67 -0.04
CA LEU A 168 -7.43 -0.34 0.85
C LEU A 168 -7.48 -1.34 2.00
N ASP A 169 -7.00 -0.93 3.19
CA ASP A 169 -7.11 -1.76 4.38
C ASP A 169 -8.51 -1.63 4.96
N ARG A 170 -9.13 -2.78 5.24
CA ARG A 170 -10.50 -2.83 5.75
C ARG A 170 -10.56 -3.49 7.10
N LYS A 171 -11.53 -3.05 7.91
CA LYS A 171 -11.85 -3.75 9.15
C LYS A 171 -12.50 -5.10 8.82
N SER A 172 -12.00 -6.17 9.43
CA SER A 172 -12.58 -7.51 9.26
C SER A 172 -14.08 -7.51 9.60
N GLY A 173 -14.90 -8.11 8.72
CA GLY A 173 -16.35 -8.17 8.88
C GLY A 173 -17.10 -6.85 8.69
N SER A 174 -16.45 -5.79 8.20
CA SER A 174 -17.04 -4.46 8.03
C SER A 174 -16.67 -3.85 6.67
N PRO A 175 -17.55 -3.03 6.07
CA PRO A 175 -17.21 -2.29 4.85
C PRO A 175 -16.25 -1.12 5.09
N ALA A 176 -15.96 -0.78 6.34
CA ALA A 176 -15.11 0.35 6.71
C ALA A 176 -13.69 0.20 6.15
N ILE A 177 -13.22 1.25 5.47
CA ILE A 177 -11.83 1.41 5.07
C ILE A 177 -11.10 2.14 6.20
N LEU A 178 -10.05 1.52 6.74
CA LEU A 178 -9.27 2.02 7.88
C LEU A 178 -8.08 2.87 7.45
N SER A 179 -7.52 2.59 6.26
CA SER A 179 -6.39 3.31 5.69
C SER A 179 -6.35 3.11 4.18
N ARG A 180 -5.60 3.97 3.49
CA ARG A 180 -5.43 3.91 2.03
C ARG A 180 -3.97 4.15 1.65
N GLY A 181 -3.39 3.21 0.91
CA GLY A 181 -2.04 3.30 0.36
C GLY A 181 -2.05 3.81 -1.08
N TYR A 182 -1.10 4.67 -1.45
CA TYR A 182 -1.03 5.26 -2.79
C TYR A 182 0.29 5.05 -3.51
N GLY A 183 0.18 4.77 -4.82
CA GLY A 183 1.28 4.72 -5.76
C GLY A 183 2.22 3.54 -5.54
N ALA A 184 3.43 3.65 -6.10
CA ALA A 184 4.39 2.57 -6.13
C ALA A 184 4.78 2.04 -4.75
N GLY A 185 4.92 2.93 -3.76
CA GLY A 185 5.31 2.58 -2.41
C GLY A 185 4.16 2.44 -1.43
N GLN A 186 2.92 2.54 -1.92
CA GLN A 186 1.70 2.41 -1.11
C GLN A 186 1.75 3.26 0.17
N TYR A 187 2.27 4.50 0.07
CA TYR A 187 2.36 5.39 1.21
C TYR A 187 0.97 5.59 1.81
N THR A 188 0.83 5.23 3.08
CA THR A 188 -0.46 5.01 3.73
C THR A 188 -0.94 6.26 4.45
N LEU A 189 -2.16 6.66 4.12
CA LEU A 189 -2.93 7.65 4.87
C LEU A 189 -4.03 6.97 5.69
N PHE A 190 -4.20 7.41 6.93
CA PHE A 190 -5.25 6.96 7.85
C PHE A 190 -6.47 7.90 7.82
N HIS A 191 -6.27 9.18 7.49
CA HIS A 191 -7.37 10.07 7.12
C HIS A 191 -7.67 9.97 5.62
N HIS A 192 -8.93 10.23 5.25
CA HIS A 192 -9.35 10.33 3.86
C HIS A 192 -10.58 11.23 3.75
N PRO A 193 -10.73 12.06 2.69
CA PRO A 193 -9.84 12.17 1.52
C PRO A 193 -8.45 12.74 1.82
N PRO A 194 -7.45 12.48 0.94
CA PRO A 194 -6.15 13.15 1.04
C PRO A 194 -6.33 14.65 0.81
N THR A 195 -5.38 15.46 1.28
CA THR A 195 -5.35 16.90 0.97
C THR A 195 -4.88 17.16 -0.47
N PRO A 196 -5.16 18.34 -1.05
CA PRO A 196 -4.62 18.73 -2.36
C PRO A 196 -3.09 18.63 -2.42
N GLU A 197 -2.40 19.02 -1.34
CA GLU A 197 -0.95 18.96 -1.21
C GLU A 197 -0.48 17.51 -1.26
N GLU A 198 -1.07 16.61 -0.47
CA GLU A 198 -0.74 15.18 -0.50
C GLU A 198 -0.93 14.57 -1.89
N VAL A 199 -2.02 14.95 -2.57
CA VAL A 199 -2.26 14.52 -3.95
C VAL A 199 -1.14 14.98 -4.87
N SER A 200 -0.82 16.27 -4.86
CA SER A 200 0.19 16.85 -5.74
C SER A 200 1.63 16.39 -5.42
N GLU A 201 1.96 16.23 -4.14
CA GLU A 201 3.31 15.97 -3.69
C GLU A 201 3.73 14.52 -3.90
N PHE A 202 2.82 13.54 -3.72
CA PHE A 202 3.22 12.12 -3.76
C PHE A 202 2.20 11.13 -4.32
N ILE A 203 0.92 11.49 -4.47
CA ILE A 203 -0.07 10.57 -5.08
C ILE A 203 -0.05 10.70 -6.60
N ALA A 204 0.03 11.92 -7.12
CA ALA A 204 0.19 12.20 -8.55
C ALA A 204 1.65 12.24 -8.99
N ASN A 205 2.58 12.33 -8.03
CA ASN A 205 4.01 12.50 -8.27
C ASN A 205 4.80 11.23 -7.84
N PRO A 206 5.20 10.38 -8.80
CA PRO A 206 5.96 9.16 -8.50
C PRO A 206 7.28 9.42 -7.78
N ALA A 207 7.99 10.49 -8.12
CA ALA A 207 9.24 10.86 -7.46
C ALA A 207 9.02 11.23 -5.98
N GLY A 208 7.96 11.98 -5.69
CA GLY A 208 7.57 12.29 -4.32
C GLY A 208 7.15 11.06 -3.52
N ASN A 209 6.44 10.12 -4.15
CA ASN A 209 6.11 8.83 -3.56
C ASN A 209 7.37 8.04 -3.17
N ILE A 210 8.34 7.94 -4.08
CA ILE A 210 9.61 7.25 -3.84
C ILE A 210 10.37 7.93 -2.69
N ARG A 211 10.43 9.26 -2.64
CA ARG A 211 11.06 9.99 -1.53
C ARG A 211 10.39 9.69 -0.18
N ARG A 212 9.05 9.68 -0.13
CA ARG A 212 8.30 9.33 1.09
C ARG A 212 8.59 7.89 1.53
N THR A 213 8.62 6.94 0.61
CA THR A 213 8.94 5.53 0.91
C THR A 213 10.39 5.34 1.36
N ALA A 214 11.35 6.00 0.71
CA ALA A 214 12.75 5.99 1.12
C ALA A 214 12.93 6.60 2.52
N ALA A 215 12.28 7.74 2.79
CA ALA A 215 12.29 8.38 4.10
C ALA A 215 11.72 7.46 5.19
N LEU A 216 10.61 6.77 4.92
CA LEU A 216 10.04 5.80 5.85
C LEU A 216 10.99 4.62 6.12
N LEU A 217 11.62 4.05 5.10
CA LEU A 217 12.61 2.99 5.29
C LEU A 217 13.82 3.47 6.12
N ARG A 218 14.30 4.68 5.86
CA ARG A 218 15.37 5.32 6.64
C ARG A 218 14.95 5.54 8.10
N GLU A 219 13.74 6.02 8.35
CA GLU A 219 13.16 6.17 9.68
C GLU A 219 13.14 4.82 10.42
N LYS A 220 12.71 3.74 9.76
CA LYS A 220 12.74 2.39 10.35
C LYS A 220 14.16 1.95 10.69
N PHE A 221 15.12 2.25 9.83
CA PHE A 221 16.52 1.95 10.12
C PHE A 221 17.04 2.70 11.35
N LEU A 222 16.84 4.03 11.38
CA LEU A 222 17.38 4.90 12.42
C LEU A 222 16.71 4.71 13.78
N HIS A 223 15.38 4.51 13.80
CA HIS A 223 14.60 4.57 15.03
C HIS A 223 13.97 3.24 15.44
N PHE A 224 13.73 2.31 14.50
CA PHE A 224 13.00 1.08 14.80
C PHE A 224 13.90 -0.15 14.97
N VAL A 225 15.12 -0.14 14.43
CA VAL A 225 16.04 -1.28 14.59
C VAL A 225 16.42 -1.43 16.07
N ASN A 226 16.84 -0.34 16.71
CA ASN A 226 17.28 -0.30 18.11
C ASN A 226 16.24 0.28 19.08
N GLY A 227 14.98 0.45 18.69
CA GLY A 227 14.01 1.18 19.50
C GLY A 227 13.77 0.58 20.89
N SER A 228 13.25 1.43 21.77
CA SER A 228 13.10 1.13 23.20
C SER A 228 11.85 0.31 23.51
N THR A 229 10.81 0.37 22.66
CA THR A 229 9.52 -0.30 22.90
C THR A 229 9.34 -1.52 22.00
N PRO A 230 8.51 -2.52 22.37
CA PRO A 230 8.20 -3.65 21.48
C PRO A 230 7.67 -3.24 20.10
N ASP A 231 6.89 -2.16 20.05
CA ASP A 231 6.32 -1.62 18.80
C ASP A 231 7.32 -0.83 17.94
N THR A 232 8.50 -0.54 18.48
CA THR A 232 9.55 0.21 17.79
C THR A 232 10.87 -0.54 17.79
N ARG A 233 10.91 -1.83 18.11
CA ARG A 233 12.17 -2.58 18.20
C ARG A 233 12.24 -3.74 17.21
N ALA A 234 13.43 -3.99 16.69
CA ALA A 234 13.74 -5.22 15.99
C ALA A 234 14.31 -6.29 16.95
N ASP A 235 13.45 -7.09 17.59
CA ASP A 235 13.88 -8.10 18.57
C ASP A 235 14.84 -9.14 17.99
N ASP A 236 14.67 -9.51 16.73
CA ASP A 236 15.60 -10.33 15.96
C ASP A 236 17.01 -9.72 15.89
N ARG A 237 17.11 -8.41 15.64
CA ARG A 237 18.40 -7.71 15.67
C ARG A 237 19.04 -7.73 17.05
N ILE A 238 18.26 -7.53 18.10
CA ILE A 238 18.78 -7.55 19.48
C ILE A 238 19.22 -8.96 19.88
N ALA A 239 18.48 -9.99 19.49
CA ALA A 239 18.82 -11.37 19.76
C ALA A 239 20.11 -11.81 19.06
N GLU A 240 20.35 -11.31 17.84
CA GLU A 240 21.50 -11.69 17.01
C GLU A 240 22.77 -10.86 17.31
N PHE A 241 22.63 -9.59 17.68
CA PHE A 241 23.76 -8.64 17.78
C PHE A 241 23.73 -7.68 18.99
N GLY A 242 22.72 -7.76 19.86
CA GLY A 242 22.57 -6.85 21.01
C GLY A 242 22.17 -5.42 20.61
N ARG A 243 22.29 -4.44 21.53
CA ARG A 243 21.89 -3.03 21.31
C ARG A 243 23.00 -2.12 20.75
N GLY A 244 24.04 -2.71 20.15
CA GLY A 244 25.18 -1.97 19.62
C GLY A 244 24.82 -0.98 18.48
N PRO A 245 25.81 -0.22 17.99
CA PRO A 245 25.60 0.78 16.93
C PRO A 245 24.98 0.16 15.67
N LEU A 246 24.23 0.99 14.93
CA LEU A 246 23.59 0.57 13.68
C LEU A 246 24.64 0.29 12.61
N ARG A 247 24.55 -0.88 11.98
CA ARG A 247 25.45 -1.30 10.89
C ARG A 247 24.88 -0.85 9.56
N ARG A 248 25.31 0.29 9.06
CA ARG A 248 24.77 0.88 7.82
C ARG A 248 25.09 0.07 6.57
N CYS A 249 26.35 -0.31 6.40
CA CYS A 249 26.80 -1.15 5.30
C CYS A 249 28.13 -1.81 5.70
N ARG A 250 28.42 -2.98 5.14
CA ARG A 250 29.74 -3.62 5.29
C ARG A 250 30.83 -2.89 4.51
N TYR A 251 30.46 -2.18 3.45
CA TYR A 251 31.38 -1.39 2.64
C TYR A 251 31.42 0.04 3.20
N ALA A 252 32.59 0.69 3.16
CA ALA A 252 32.75 2.05 3.65
C ALA A 252 32.05 3.09 2.71
N PRO A 253 31.66 4.29 3.19
CA PRO A 253 30.94 5.28 2.38
C PRO A 253 31.61 5.73 1.07
N GLY A 254 32.92 5.56 0.90
CA GLY A 254 33.64 5.84 -0.34
C GLY A 254 33.78 4.65 -1.30
N ASP A 255 33.31 3.47 -0.91
CA ASP A 255 33.32 2.28 -1.76
C ASP A 255 32.12 2.33 -2.72
N PRO A 256 32.28 2.14 -4.05
CA PRO A 256 31.17 2.11 -5.00
C PRO A 256 30.08 1.07 -4.66
N ARG A 257 30.40 0.06 -3.86
CA ARG A 257 29.47 -0.98 -3.40
C ARG A 257 28.61 -0.54 -2.21
N HIS A 258 28.94 0.57 -1.56
CA HIS A 258 28.22 1.08 -0.40
C HIS A 258 26.74 1.29 -0.72
N LEU A 259 25.86 0.56 -0.01
CA LEU A 259 24.39 0.54 -0.22
C LEU A 259 23.93 0.11 -1.63
N ALA A 260 24.85 -0.26 -2.53
CA ALA A 260 24.54 -0.69 -3.89
C ALA A 260 24.66 -2.21 -4.07
N ALA A 261 25.66 -2.85 -3.47
CA ALA A 261 25.93 -4.29 -3.66
C ALA A 261 25.10 -5.20 -2.73
N CYS A 262 23.84 -4.84 -2.44
CA CYS A 262 23.00 -5.59 -1.51
C CYS A 262 22.75 -7.02 -1.97
N ARG A 263 22.48 -7.24 -3.27
CA ARG A 263 22.28 -8.58 -3.84
C ARG A 263 23.47 -9.50 -3.59
N GLN A 264 24.69 -9.01 -3.85
CA GLN A 264 25.92 -9.74 -3.56
C GLN A 264 26.04 -10.05 -2.05
N CYS A 265 25.80 -9.05 -1.20
CA CYS A 265 25.86 -9.25 0.25
C CYS A 265 24.83 -10.29 0.74
N LEU A 266 23.65 -10.37 0.13
CA LEU A 266 22.64 -11.38 0.44
C LEU A 266 23.05 -12.78 -0.04
N ALA A 267 23.66 -12.89 -1.21
CA ALA A 267 24.18 -14.16 -1.73
C ALA A 267 25.29 -14.71 -0.83
N GLU A 268 26.24 -13.85 -0.42
CA GLU A 268 27.36 -14.22 0.46
C GLU A 268 26.94 -14.57 1.89
N ALA A 269 25.76 -14.11 2.34
CA ALA A 269 25.23 -14.47 3.65
C ALA A 269 24.87 -15.97 3.75
N GLY A 270 24.79 -16.68 2.62
CA GLY A 270 24.24 -18.02 2.54
C GLY A 270 22.73 -18.03 2.77
N SER A 271 22.11 -19.20 2.66
CA SER A 271 20.65 -19.33 2.72
C SER A 271 20.17 -20.32 3.77
N THR A 272 18.93 -20.15 4.21
CA THR A 272 18.19 -21.09 5.06
C THR A 272 16.81 -21.41 4.46
N ILE A 273 16.18 -22.45 5.00
CA ILE A 273 14.77 -22.77 4.77
C ILE A 273 14.00 -22.32 6.00
N ILE A 274 12.94 -21.54 5.77
CA ILE A 274 11.95 -21.20 6.79
C ILE A 274 10.78 -22.15 6.61
N GLN A 275 10.45 -22.92 7.65
CA GLN A 275 9.34 -23.87 7.66
C GLN A 275 8.39 -23.55 8.81
N ALA A 276 7.11 -23.41 8.49
CA ALA A 276 6.05 -23.19 9.45
C ALA A 276 6.02 -24.30 10.52
N GLY A 277 5.81 -23.91 11.77
CA GLY A 277 5.81 -24.80 12.92
C GLY A 277 7.19 -25.28 13.38
N ALA A 278 8.26 -25.03 12.62
CA ALA A 278 9.60 -25.53 12.93
C ALA A 278 10.63 -24.41 13.12
N THR A 279 10.64 -23.40 12.25
CA THR A 279 11.67 -22.35 12.26
C THR A 279 11.31 -21.24 13.27
N PRO A 280 12.13 -21.00 14.30
CA PRO A 280 11.96 -19.83 15.18
C PRO A 280 12.08 -18.53 14.40
N LEU A 281 11.36 -17.47 14.81
CA LEU A 281 11.44 -16.16 14.14
C LEU A 281 12.86 -15.55 14.19
N TYR A 282 13.58 -15.82 15.28
CA TYR A 282 14.97 -15.47 15.53
C TYR A 282 15.55 -16.42 16.59
N PRO A 283 16.88 -16.42 16.82
CA PRO A 283 17.50 -17.31 17.79
C PRO A 283 16.86 -17.20 19.18
N ARG A 284 16.45 -18.33 19.74
CA ARG A 284 15.79 -18.45 21.07
C ARG A 284 14.40 -17.79 21.16
N ALA A 285 13.77 -17.44 20.04
CA ALA A 285 12.37 -17.05 20.04
C ALA A 285 11.48 -18.22 20.48
N ALA A 286 10.55 -17.99 21.41
CA ALA A 286 9.52 -18.97 21.76
C ALA A 286 8.50 -19.16 20.60
N THR A 287 8.34 -18.13 19.78
CA THR A 287 7.45 -18.15 18.61
C THR A 287 8.18 -18.67 17.38
N VAL A 288 7.51 -19.55 16.66
CA VAL A 288 7.93 -20.06 15.34
C VAL A 288 7.12 -19.39 14.22
N TYR A 289 7.66 -19.43 13.02
CA TYR A 289 6.90 -19.07 11.81
C TYR A 289 5.61 -19.88 11.72
N GLN A 290 4.51 -19.23 11.33
CA GLN A 290 3.21 -19.85 11.09
C GLN A 290 2.50 -19.11 9.94
N PRO A 291 1.68 -19.78 9.12
CA PRO A 291 0.91 -19.09 8.09
C PRO A 291 -0.09 -18.13 8.72
N THR A 292 -0.37 -17.04 8.03
CA THR A 292 -1.43 -16.09 8.38
C THR A 292 -2.42 -15.94 7.25
N HIS A 293 -3.54 -15.27 7.49
CA HIS A 293 -4.55 -15.03 6.45
C HIS A 293 -3.97 -14.29 5.23
N THR A 294 -3.03 -13.35 5.46
CA THR A 294 -2.37 -12.57 4.40
C THR A 294 -1.07 -13.20 3.90
N HIS A 295 -0.48 -14.13 4.66
CA HIS A 295 0.73 -14.86 4.28
C HIS A 295 0.52 -16.38 4.46
N PRO A 296 -0.15 -17.04 3.50
CA PRO A 296 -0.49 -18.46 3.62
C PRO A 296 0.73 -19.39 3.40
N GLU A 297 1.90 -18.85 3.05
CA GLU A 297 3.06 -19.66 2.74
C GLU A 297 3.56 -20.44 3.96
N LYS A 298 3.71 -21.76 3.79
CA LYS A 298 4.22 -22.66 4.82
C LYS A 298 5.73 -22.83 4.78
N ILE A 299 6.36 -22.55 3.64
CA ILE A 299 7.79 -22.75 3.42
C ILE A 299 8.34 -21.59 2.58
N TYR A 300 9.47 -21.01 3.01
CA TYR A 300 10.32 -20.18 2.17
C TYR A 300 11.67 -20.87 2.00
N ARG A 301 12.13 -21.02 0.75
CA ARG A 301 13.43 -21.64 0.42
C ARG A 301 14.41 -20.57 -0.04
N GLY A 302 15.69 -20.77 0.27
CA GLY A 302 16.74 -19.88 -0.22
C GLY A 302 16.76 -18.51 0.48
N VAL A 303 16.13 -18.37 1.65
CA VAL A 303 16.09 -17.07 2.34
C VAL A 303 17.48 -16.74 2.87
N PRO A 304 18.07 -15.58 2.55
CA PRO A 304 19.35 -15.16 3.09
C PRO A 304 19.42 -15.28 4.62
N VAL A 305 20.52 -15.82 5.15
CA VAL A 305 20.72 -15.90 6.60
C VAL A 305 20.96 -14.50 7.15
N ARG A 306 19.90 -13.91 7.70
CA ARG A 306 19.87 -12.52 8.17
C ARG A 306 21.06 -12.14 9.05
N ALA A 307 21.41 -13.00 10.02
CA ALA A 307 22.53 -12.79 10.93
C ALA A 307 23.92 -12.80 10.25
N ARG A 308 24.02 -13.13 8.96
CA ARG A 308 25.27 -13.09 8.18
C ARG A 308 25.31 -11.92 7.19
N ILE A 309 24.24 -11.13 7.13
CA ILE A 309 24.19 -9.91 6.32
C ILE A 309 24.94 -8.81 7.09
N GLY A 310 25.90 -8.16 6.42
CA GLY A 310 26.78 -7.15 7.03
C GLY A 310 26.13 -5.78 7.27
N CYS A 311 24.81 -5.69 7.38
CA CYS A 311 24.09 -4.44 7.64
C CYS A 311 22.76 -4.69 8.35
N ASP A 312 22.16 -3.62 8.88
CA ASP A 312 20.92 -3.70 9.67
C ASP A 312 19.64 -3.41 8.85
N TRP A 313 19.76 -3.19 7.54
CA TRP A 313 18.61 -2.94 6.65
C TRP A 313 17.57 -4.07 6.60
N PRO A 314 17.94 -5.37 6.66
CA PRO A 314 16.94 -6.45 6.76
C PRO A 314 15.99 -6.28 7.96
N TYR A 315 16.48 -5.76 9.08
CA TYR A 315 15.66 -5.52 10.27
C TYR A 315 14.78 -4.28 10.10
N ALA A 316 15.31 -3.23 9.47
CA ALA A 316 14.52 -2.06 9.10
C ALA A 316 13.36 -2.43 8.15
N VAL A 317 13.64 -3.28 7.14
CA VAL A 317 12.65 -3.83 6.21
C VAL A 317 11.56 -4.60 6.94
N ARG A 318 11.91 -5.42 7.94
CA ARG A 318 10.89 -6.07 8.78
C ARG A 318 9.99 -5.03 9.44
N ARG A 319 10.59 -4.01 10.06
CA ARG A 319 9.86 -2.96 10.76
C ARG A 319 9.09 -2.01 9.84
N TYR A 320 9.40 -2.00 8.54
CA TYR A 320 8.63 -1.29 7.52
C TYR A 320 7.18 -1.78 7.48
N ASN A 321 6.97 -3.10 7.55
CA ASN A 321 5.64 -3.72 7.60
C ASN A 321 5.10 -3.89 9.04
N GLY A 322 5.62 -3.12 10.00
CA GLY A 322 5.13 -3.14 11.38
C GLY A 322 5.79 -4.20 12.27
N SER A 323 4.98 -4.96 13.02
CA SER A 323 5.42 -5.91 14.04
C SER A 323 4.74 -7.28 13.89
N GLY A 324 5.07 -8.22 14.78
CA GLY A 324 4.44 -9.53 14.82
C GLY A 324 4.80 -10.41 13.63
N LEU A 325 4.04 -11.49 13.47
CA LEU A 325 4.36 -12.58 12.54
C LEU A 325 4.37 -12.14 11.07
N ASN A 326 3.41 -11.31 10.64
CA ASN A 326 3.35 -10.80 9.25
C ASN A 326 4.64 -10.06 8.84
N SER A 327 5.24 -9.28 9.75
CA SER A 327 6.49 -8.56 9.48
C SER A 327 7.65 -9.51 9.11
N TYR A 328 7.67 -10.72 9.68
CA TYR A 328 8.69 -11.73 9.39
C TYR A 328 8.46 -12.43 8.05
N HIS A 329 7.21 -12.65 7.64
CA HIS A 329 6.89 -13.09 6.29
C HIS A 329 7.31 -12.02 5.27
N TYR A 330 7.00 -10.75 5.57
CA TYR A 330 7.40 -9.63 4.74
C TYR A 330 8.92 -9.55 4.56
N GLN A 331 9.70 -9.63 5.64
CA GLN A 331 11.16 -9.64 5.58
C GLN A 331 11.70 -10.76 4.68
N ALA A 332 11.18 -11.99 4.81
CA ALA A 332 11.60 -13.11 3.99
C ALA A 332 11.33 -12.86 2.49
N LYS A 333 10.15 -12.35 2.14
CA LYS A 333 9.78 -12.00 0.76
C LYS A 333 10.69 -10.92 0.19
N ILE A 334 10.95 -9.84 0.93
CA ILE A 334 11.83 -8.77 0.46
C ILE A 334 13.26 -9.26 0.28
N LEU A 335 13.80 -10.07 1.19
CA LEU A 335 15.14 -10.63 1.03
C LEU A 335 15.25 -11.50 -0.23
N LEU A 336 14.22 -12.30 -0.53
CA LEU A 336 14.16 -13.09 -1.76
C LEU A 336 14.03 -12.21 -3.01
N HIS A 337 13.23 -11.14 -2.98
CA HIS A 337 13.14 -10.19 -4.08
C HIS A 337 14.50 -9.54 -4.38
N VAL A 338 15.21 -9.05 -3.37
CA VAL A 338 16.54 -8.45 -3.55
C VAL A 338 17.55 -9.47 -4.11
N LEU A 339 17.49 -10.72 -3.64
CA LEU A 339 18.40 -11.78 -4.11
C LEU A 339 18.14 -12.15 -5.59
N ASN A 340 16.87 -12.22 -5.98
CA ASN A 340 16.45 -12.73 -7.28
C ASN A 340 16.43 -11.65 -8.39
N GLY A 341 16.26 -10.37 -8.03
CA GLY A 341 16.03 -9.27 -8.98
C GLY A 341 14.55 -9.01 -9.19
#